data_AF-A0A6A4VC27-F1
#
_entry.id   AF-A0A6A4VC27-F1
#
_cell.length_a   1.000
_cell.length_b   1.000
_cell.length_c   1.000
_cell.angle_alpha   90.00
_cell.angle_beta   90.00
_cell.angle_gamma   90.00
#
_symmetry.space_group_name_H-M   'P 1'
#
loop_
_entity.id
_entity.type
_entity.pdbx_description
1 polymer ?
#
loop_
_entity_poly.entity_id
_entity_poly.type
_entity_poly.pdbx_seq_one_letter_code
_entity_poly.pdbx_strand_id
1 'polypeptide(L)'
;MFKTLSPTAILNALCNQFLPANVAAIIYINNKEHYGRNTASSQYFLQLARYLGIPVIAWNADNSGLDQEQGTKQSSLRLELAPSIHHQAAAMLSILQRYNWHGFAIVTSQIAGYDEFTRAVRDTALELQEEFKFSILNTIIVRESKDLEELANSEARIMLLYCTKDEAREIMHKAHSLHITGKNYVWIVTQSVIGSDLETVAADFPIGMLGLHFETSSMEVMKQIGRALEVFIRGAELFFKAYNHSKLSPQLSCEGHGEVRWDHGELFYRSVSPLGSWRALIQVR
;
A
#
# COMPACT_ATOMS: atom_id res chain seq x y z
N MET A 1 6.11 21.46 3.97
CA MET A 1 5.15 21.05 2.91
C MET A 1 5.89 21.04 1.58
N PHE A 2 6.01 19.88 0.92
CA PHE A 2 6.69 19.79 -0.37
C PHE A 2 5.76 20.31 -1.49
N LYS A 3 6.20 21.33 -2.24
CA LYS A 3 5.50 21.80 -3.46
C LYS A 3 6.02 21.18 -4.75
N THR A 4 7.24 20.62 -4.73
CA THR A 4 7.92 20.05 -5.90
C THR A 4 8.66 18.76 -5.52
N LEU A 5 8.47 17.72 -6.33
CA LEU A 5 8.94 16.35 -6.06
C LEU A 5 10.31 16.02 -6.67
N SER A 6 11.05 16.97 -7.27
CA SER A 6 12.37 16.65 -7.84
C SER A 6 13.37 16.17 -6.76
N PRO A 7 14.28 15.22 -7.06
CA PRO A 7 15.28 14.73 -6.11
C PRO A 7 16.10 15.84 -5.43
N THR A 8 16.51 16.85 -6.20
CA THR A 8 17.27 18.00 -5.65
C THR A 8 16.44 18.83 -4.67
N ALA A 9 15.16 19.06 -4.97
CA ALA A 9 14.27 19.76 -4.04
C ALA A 9 14.02 18.95 -2.75
N ILE A 10 13.91 17.62 -2.87
CA ILE A 10 13.80 16.72 -1.72
C ILE A 10 15.04 16.82 -0.83
N LEU A 11 16.23 16.70 -1.41
CA LEU A 11 17.49 16.79 -0.69
C LEU A 11 17.66 18.16 -0.02
N ASN A 12 17.40 19.25 -0.75
CA ASN A 12 17.50 20.60 -0.23
C ASN A 12 16.53 20.84 0.94
N ALA A 13 15.31 20.32 0.87
CA ALA A 13 14.37 20.42 1.97
C ALA A 13 14.84 19.65 3.20
N LEU A 14 15.34 18.41 3.03
CA LEU A 14 15.89 17.63 4.12
C LEU A 14 17.05 18.37 4.80
N CYS A 15 18.06 18.76 4.01
CA CYS A 15 19.28 19.39 4.51
C CYS A 15 19.05 20.77 5.14
N ASN A 16 18.21 21.62 4.53
CA ASN A 16 18.09 23.02 4.95
C ASN A 16 16.90 23.29 5.88
N GLN A 17 15.94 22.36 5.99
CA GLN A 17 14.75 22.55 6.81
C GLN A 17 14.56 21.47 7.88
N PHE A 18 14.77 20.19 7.55
CA PHE A 18 14.43 19.09 8.47
C PHE A 18 15.56 18.81 9.45
N LEU A 19 16.79 18.64 8.95
CA LEU A 19 17.94 18.30 9.81
C LEU A 19 18.28 19.41 10.81
N PRO A 20 18.34 20.71 10.42
CA PRO A 20 18.62 21.79 11.36
C PRO A 20 17.56 21.94 12.46
N ALA A 21 16.32 21.50 12.19
CA ALA A 21 15.23 21.51 13.15
C ALA A 21 15.21 20.28 14.08
N ASN A 22 16.18 19.36 13.96
CA ASN A 22 16.25 18.11 14.74
C ASN A 22 14.97 17.25 14.62
N VAL A 23 14.43 17.11 13.41
CA VAL A 23 13.22 16.33 13.15
C VAL A 23 13.43 14.85 13.51
N ALA A 24 12.72 14.37 14.54
CA ALA A 24 12.76 12.98 15.00
C ALA A 24 11.78 12.04 14.28
N ALA A 25 10.79 12.58 13.57
CA ALA A 25 9.84 11.80 12.78
C ALA A 25 9.25 12.64 11.66
N ILE A 26 8.87 11.99 10.55
CA ILE A 26 8.27 12.66 9.41
C ILE A 26 6.85 12.12 9.21
N ILE A 27 5.86 13.01 9.18
CA ILE A 27 4.52 12.67 8.70
C ILE A 27 4.50 12.93 7.19
N TYR A 28 4.32 11.87 6.41
CA TYR A 28 4.27 11.91 4.95
C TYR A 28 2.84 11.61 4.47
N ILE A 29 2.28 12.47 3.63
CA ILE A 29 0.91 12.33 3.17
C ILE A 29 0.84 12.58 1.67
N ASN A 30 0.36 11.58 0.96
CA ASN A 30 0.07 11.63 -0.46
C ASN A 30 -1.38 11.19 -0.70
N ASN A 31 -2.22 12.15 -1.11
CA ASN A 31 -3.60 11.89 -1.52
C ASN A 31 -3.75 11.61 -3.02
N LYS A 32 -2.65 11.64 -3.79
CA LYS A 32 -2.69 11.34 -5.22
C LYS A 32 -2.50 9.86 -5.45
N GLU A 33 -3.46 9.28 -6.16
CA GLU A 33 -3.47 7.89 -6.60
C GLU A 33 -2.77 7.73 -7.95
N HIS A 34 -1.46 7.94 -7.98
CA HIS A 34 -0.66 7.71 -9.18
C HIS A 34 -0.05 6.31 -9.13
N TYR A 35 -0.77 5.35 -9.69
CA TYR A 35 -0.27 3.99 -9.84
C TYR A 35 0.64 3.89 -11.07
N GLY A 36 1.87 3.40 -10.91
CA GLY A 36 2.84 3.20 -12.00
C GLY A 36 4.24 3.75 -11.71
N ARG A 37 5.02 4.03 -12.77
CA ARG A 37 6.45 4.42 -12.67
C ARG A 37 6.70 5.84 -12.14
N ASN A 38 5.65 6.63 -11.93
CA ASN A 38 5.74 8.04 -11.53
C ASN A 38 5.86 8.28 -10.01
N THR A 39 5.97 7.21 -9.22
CA THR A 39 6.15 7.27 -7.74
C THR A 39 7.62 7.41 -7.31
N ALA A 40 8.56 7.51 -8.27
CA ALA A 40 10.00 7.52 -8.02
C ALA A 40 10.47 8.60 -7.02
N SER A 41 9.83 9.75 -7.01
CA SER A 41 10.17 10.84 -6.09
C SER A 41 9.77 10.55 -4.64
N SER A 42 8.58 9.99 -4.45
CA SER A 42 8.08 9.52 -3.14
C SER A 42 9.00 8.43 -2.59
N GLN A 43 9.40 7.48 -3.45
CA GLN A 43 10.34 6.42 -3.11
C GLN A 43 11.71 6.96 -2.70
N TYR A 44 12.25 7.91 -3.47
CA TYR A 44 13.51 8.55 -3.16
C TYR A 44 13.48 9.23 -1.78
N PHE A 45 12.41 9.97 -1.48
CA PHE A 45 12.22 10.59 -0.16
C PHE A 45 12.17 9.56 0.98
N LEU A 46 11.35 8.52 0.85
CA LEU A 46 11.21 7.47 1.86
C LEU A 46 12.53 6.71 2.09
N GLN A 47 13.29 6.46 1.01
CA GLN A 47 14.59 5.82 1.08
C GLN A 47 15.62 6.69 1.81
N LEU A 48 15.63 8.01 1.57
CA LEU A 48 16.50 8.94 2.29
C LEU A 48 16.16 9.04 3.77
N ALA A 49 14.87 9.13 4.12
CA ALA A 49 14.44 9.14 5.53
C ALA A 49 14.91 7.86 6.25
N ARG A 50 14.75 6.69 5.61
CA ARG A 50 15.26 5.41 6.11
C ARG A 50 16.79 5.39 6.25
N TYR A 51 17.51 5.97 5.29
CA TYR A 51 18.97 6.05 5.33
C TYR A 51 19.44 6.86 6.55
N LEU A 52 18.81 8.01 6.78
CA LEU A 52 19.03 8.90 7.92
C LEU A 52 18.58 8.32 9.26
N GLY A 53 17.87 7.19 9.26
CA GLY A 53 17.33 6.59 10.48
C GLY A 53 16.10 7.33 11.02
N ILE A 54 15.45 8.20 10.23
CA ILE A 54 14.29 8.96 10.68
C ILE A 54 13.01 8.18 10.35
N PRO A 55 12.18 7.82 11.35
CA PRO A 55 10.91 7.16 11.11
C PRO A 55 9.92 8.03 10.35
N VAL A 56 9.18 7.40 9.44
CA VAL A 56 8.12 8.02 8.65
C VAL A 56 6.78 7.41 9.04
N ILE A 57 5.80 8.25 9.35
CA ILE A 57 4.39 7.84 9.48
C ILE A 57 3.70 8.32 8.21
N ALA A 58 3.26 7.40 7.38
CA ALA A 58 2.84 7.65 6.02
C ALA A 58 1.35 7.36 5.80
N TRP A 59 0.69 8.21 5.01
CA TRP A 59 -0.56 7.88 4.33
C TRP A 59 -0.35 8.03 2.83
N ASN A 60 -0.24 6.91 2.14
CA ASN A 60 -0.03 6.84 0.69
C ASN A 60 -1.20 6.12 0.03
N ALA A 61 -2.04 6.89 -0.65
CA ALA A 61 -3.17 6.34 -1.40
C ALA A 61 -2.73 5.39 -2.54
N ASP A 62 -1.55 5.64 -3.10
CA ASP A 62 -0.97 4.92 -4.23
C ASP A 62 -0.10 3.72 -3.82
N ASN A 63 -0.34 3.11 -2.64
CA ASN A 63 0.49 2.07 -2.00
C ASN A 63 0.80 0.84 -2.90
N SER A 64 1.66 1.03 -3.89
CA SER A 64 1.78 0.21 -5.11
C SER A 64 2.71 -0.98 -4.92
N GLY A 65 2.77 -1.53 -3.70
CA GLY A 65 3.65 -2.67 -3.41
C GLY A 65 5.11 -2.42 -3.77
N LEU A 66 5.56 -1.17 -3.58
CA LEU A 66 6.98 -0.82 -3.70
C LEU A 66 7.74 -1.15 -2.41
N ASP A 67 7.08 -1.88 -1.51
CA ASP A 67 7.67 -2.51 -0.35
C ASP A 67 8.47 -3.72 -0.84
N GLN A 68 9.59 -3.48 -1.53
CA GLN A 68 10.64 -4.48 -1.68
C GLN A 68 11.27 -4.72 -0.30
N GLU A 69 10.56 -5.43 0.57
CA GLU A 69 11.14 -6.20 1.65
C GLU A 69 11.80 -7.45 1.06
N GLN A 70 12.81 -7.25 0.21
CA GLN A 70 13.72 -8.33 -0.14
C GLN A 70 14.57 -8.65 1.11
N GLY A 71 14.09 -9.62 1.89
CA GLY A 71 14.91 -10.58 2.61
C GLY A 71 15.77 -10.07 3.76
N THR A 72 15.63 -8.83 4.21
CA THR A 72 16.35 -8.32 5.39
C THR A 72 15.37 -7.84 6.43
N LYS A 73 15.45 -8.42 7.64
CA LYS A 73 14.81 -7.93 8.89
C LYS A 73 15.34 -6.53 9.30
N GLN A 74 15.73 -5.70 8.35
CA GLN A 74 15.98 -4.28 8.58
C GLN A 74 14.61 -3.63 8.57
N SER A 75 14.17 -3.26 9.77
CA SER A 75 12.99 -2.45 10.01
C SER A 75 12.74 -1.44 8.91
N SER A 76 11.60 -1.59 8.24
CA SER A 76 11.00 -0.50 7.52
C SER A 76 10.75 0.59 8.57
N LEU A 77 11.55 1.66 8.57
CA LEU A 77 11.31 2.85 9.41
C LEU A 77 10.11 3.64 8.88
N ARG A 78 9.07 2.94 8.42
CA ARG A 78 7.89 3.47 7.75
C ARG A 78 6.67 2.74 8.29
N LEU A 79 5.82 3.49 8.98
CA LEU A 79 4.51 3.03 9.41
C LEU A 79 3.49 3.54 8.39
N GLU A 80 2.83 2.62 7.68
CA GLU A 80 1.78 2.96 6.72
C GLU A 80 0.40 2.93 7.39
N LEU A 81 -0.32 4.03 7.28
CA LEU A 81 -1.70 4.18 7.78
C LEU A 81 -2.75 3.83 6.73
N ALA A 82 -2.38 3.93 5.45
CA ALA A 82 -3.26 3.55 4.35
C ALA A 82 -3.34 2.01 4.22
N PRO A 83 -4.48 1.45 3.76
CA PRO A 83 -4.60 0.01 3.53
C PRO A 83 -3.52 -0.51 2.58
N SER A 84 -2.83 -1.59 2.99
CA SER A 84 -1.80 -2.24 2.18
C SER A 84 -2.38 -3.23 1.18
N ILE A 85 -1.52 -3.72 0.27
CA ILE A 85 -1.85 -4.81 -0.65
C ILE A 85 -2.35 -6.05 0.10
N HIS A 86 -1.74 -6.40 1.23
CA HIS A 86 -2.19 -7.49 2.10
C HIS A 86 -3.59 -7.26 2.67
N HIS A 87 -3.90 -6.04 3.11
CA HIS A 87 -5.25 -5.71 3.58
C HIS A 87 -6.29 -5.83 2.45
N GLN A 88 -5.96 -5.42 1.22
CA GLN A 88 -6.84 -5.58 0.07
C GLN A 88 -7.03 -7.06 -0.30
N ALA A 89 -5.97 -7.87 -0.29
CA ALA A 89 -6.06 -9.31 -0.52
C ALA A 89 -6.96 -10.00 0.52
N ALA A 90 -6.79 -9.68 1.81
CA ALA A 90 -7.65 -10.18 2.88
C ALA A 90 -9.11 -9.75 2.70
N ALA A 91 -9.36 -8.49 2.31
CA ALA A 91 -10.70 -8.00 2.03
C ALA A 91 -11.35 -8.79 0.87
N MET A 92 -10.62 -9.02 -0.22
CA MET A 92 -11.11 -9.85 -1.34
C MET A 92 -11.46 -11.28 -0.88
N LEU A 93 -10.57 -11.94 -0.14
CA LEU A 93 -10.81 -13.30 0.34
C LEU A 93 -11.98 -13.39 1.34
N SER A 94 -12.16 -12.37 2.18
CA SER A 94 -13.31 -12.33 3.10
C SER A 94 -14.65 -12.21 2.37
N ILE A 95 -14.69 -11.51 1.23
CA ILE A 95 -15.87 -11.51 0.34
C ILE A 95 -16.13 -12.92 -0.19
N LEU A 96 -15.09 -13.62 -0.68
CA LEU A 96 -15.23 -14.99 -1.18
C LEU A 96 -15.75 -15.94 -0.10
N GLN A 97 -15.18 -15.88 1.11
CA GLN A 97 -15.65 -16.65 2.26
C GLN A 97 -17.11 -16.34 2.59
N ARG A 98 -17.51 -15.06 2.60
CA ARG A 98 -18.88 -14.62 2.90
C ARG A 98 -19.93 -15.18 1.95
N TYR A 99 -19.57 -15.37 0.67
CA TYR A 99 -20.42 -15.94 -0.38
C TYR A 99 -20.15 -17.42 -0.67
N ASN A 100 -19.32 -18.08 0.14
CA ASN A 100 -18.98 -19.50 0.01
C ASN A 100 -18.32 -19.86 -1.33
N TRP A 101 -17.52 -18.93 -1.87
CA TRP A 101 -16.79 -19.07 -3.12
C TRP A 101 -15.40 -19.64 -2.90
N HIS A 102 -15.20 -20.89 -3.28
CA HIS A 102 -13.96 -21.61 -3.00
C HIS A 102 -12.92 -21.47 -4.11
N GLY A 103 -13.35 -21.46 -5.38
CA GLY A 103 -12.48 -21.44 -6.56
C GLY A 103 -12.39 -20.04 -7.19
N PHE A 104 -11.18 -19.53 -7.40
CA PHE A 104 -10.95 -18.24 -8.05
C PHE A 104 -9.65 -18.20 -8.84
N ALA A 105 -9.50 -17.21 -9.72
CA ALA A 105 -8.26 -16.89 -10.42
C ALA A 105 -7.68 -15.57 -9.93
N ILE A 106 -6.35 -15.50 -9.90
CA ILE A 106 -5.60 -14.26 -9.68
C ILE A 106 -5.22 -13.71 -11.04
N VAL A 107 -5.56 -12.45 -11.31
CA VAL A 107 -5.25 -11.77 -12.57
C VAL A 107 -4.52 -10.47 -12.25
N THR A 108 -3.36 -10.26 -12.87
CA THR A 108 -2.58 -9.04 -12.66
C THR A 108 -2.07 -8.45 -13.97
N SER A 109 -1.84 -7.15 -14.02
CA SER A 109 -0.98 -6.56 -15.05
C SER A 109 0.48 -6.54 -14.58
N GLN A 110 1.38 -5.94 -15.36
CA GLN A 110 2.77 -5.71 -14.94
C GLN A 110 2.95 -4.41 -14.12
N ILE A 111 1.89 -3.94 -13.45
CA ILE A 111 1.93 -2.83 -12.50
C ILE A 111 2.89 -3.13 -11.33
N ALA A 112 3.54 -2.11 -10.76
CA ALA A 112 4.30 -2.27 -9.52
C ALA A 112 3.46 -2.97 -8.42
N GLY A 113 4.11 -3.89 -7.69
CA GLY A 113 3.47 -4.68 -6.63
C GLY A 113 2.68 -5.90 -7.11
N TYR A 114 2.65 -6.24 -8.41
CA TYR A 114 1.84 -7.38 -8.89
C TYR A 114 2.27 -8.74 -8.30
N ASP A 115 3.58 -8.96 -8.15
CA ASP A 115 4.13 -10.17 -7.51
C ASP A 115 3.82 -10.21 -6.01
N GLU A 116 3.84 -9.04 -5.35
CA GLU A 116 3.48 -8.90 -3.93
C GLU A 116 2.00 -9.17 -3.72
N PHE A 117 1.11 -8.64 -4.56
CA PHE A 117 -0.32 -8.94 -4.53
C PHE A 117 -0.59 -10.43 -4.69
N THR A 118 0.05 -11.07 -5.68
CA THR A 118 -0.08 -12.51 -5.90
C THR A 118 0.37 -13.32 -4.68
N ARG A 119 1.48 -12.92 -4.05
CA ARG A 119 1.97 -13.54 -2.82
C ARG A 119 1.02 -13.29 -1.65
N ALA A 120 0.57 -12.07 -1.44
CA ALA A 120 -0.34 -11.69 -0.37
C ALA A 120 -1.65 -12.50 -0.43
N VAL A 121 -2.24 -12.66 -1.61
CA VAL A 121 -3.44 -13.51 -1.79
C VAL A 121 -3.14 -14.97 -1.43
N ARG A 122 -2.00 -15.52 -1.84
CA ARG A 122 -1.62 -16.90 -1.51
C ARG A 122 -1.38 -17.08 -0.02
N ASP A 123 -0.62 -16.20 0.60
CA ASP A 123 -0.27 -16.27 2.01
C ASP A 123 -1.53 -16.14 2.88
N THR A 124 -2.40 -15.17 2.59
CA THR A 124 -3.67 -15.01 3.32
C THR A 124 -4.63 -16.18 3.08
N ALA A 125 -4.67 -16.75 1.88
CA ALA A 125 -5.48 -17.95 1.62
C ALA A 125 -4.96 -19.17 2.40
N LEU A 126 -3.64 -19.30 2.58
CA LEU A 126 -3.03 -20.34 3.42
C LEU A 126 -3.33 -20.12 4.91
N GLU A 127 -3.24 -18.88 5.39
CA GLU A 127 -3.57 -18.51 6.78
C GLU A 127 -5.03 -18.86 7.14
N LEU A 128 -5.95 -18.67 6.20
CA LEU A 128 -7.38 -18.93 6.38
C LEU A 128 -7.78 -20.39 6.07
N GLN A 129 -6.84 -21.23 5.64
CA GLN A 129 -7.14 -22.56 5.08
C GLN A 129 -7.81 -23.52 6.09
N GLU A 130 -7.57 -23.33 7.39
CA GLU A 130 -8.21 -24.14 8.45
C GLU A 130 -9.72 -23.85 8.58
N GLU A 131 -10.15 -22.62 8.30
CA GLU A 131 -11.55 -22.20 8.40
C GLU A 131 -12.30 -22.31 7.07
N PHE A 132 -11.61 -21.99 5.96
CA PHE A 132 -12.21 -21.95 4.64
C PHE A 132 -11.20 -22.34 3.56
N LYS A 133 -11.48 -23.41 2.81
CA LYS A 133 -10.56 -23.93 1.80
C LYS A 133 -10.69 -23.20 0.48
N PHE A 134 -9.73 -22.34 0.19
CA PHE A 134 -9.57 -21.70 -1.11
C PHE A 134 -8.89 -22.62 -2.15
N SER A 135 -9.26 -22.46 -3.41
CA SER A 135 -8.65 -23.11 -4.57
C SER A 135 -8.31 -22.05 -5.62
N ILE A 136 -7.01 -21.83 -5.81
CA ILE A 136 -6.52 -20.92 -6.84
C ILE A 136 -6.45 -21.72 -8.15
N LEU A 137 -7.38 -21.45 -9.05
CA LEU A 137 -7.56 -22.19 -10.31
C LEU A 137 -6.54 -21.75 -11.38
N ASN A 138 -6.28 -20.45 -11.47
CA ASN A 138 -5.29 -19.87 -12.37
C ASN A 138 -4.58 -18.68 -11.70
N THR A 139 -3.37 -18.38 -12.17
CA THR A 139 -2.67 -17.12 -11.90
C THR A 139 -2.18 -16.57 -13.23
N ILE A 140 -2.78 -15.49 -13.70
CA ILE A 140 -2.52 -14.90 -15.03
C ILE A 140 -1.87 -13.52 -14.85
N ILE A 141 -0.73 -13.32 -15.51
CA ILE A 141 -0.13 -12.00 -15.67
C ILE A 141 -0.42 -11.55 -17.09
N VAL A 142 -1.31 -10.58 -17.25
CA VAL A 142 -1.76 -10.09 -18.56
C VAL A 142 -0.68 -9.20 -19.17
N ARG A 143 -0.06 -9.70 -20.24
CA ARG A 143 0.90 -8.98 -21.10
C ARG A 143 0.33 -8.81 -22.51
N GLU A 144 -0.37 -9.82 -22.98
CA GLU A 144 -0.95 -9.90 -24.31
C GLU A 144 -2.40 -10.42 -24.24
N SER A 145 -3.14 -10.29 -25.34
CA SER A 145 -4.54 -10.74 -25.39
C SER A 145 -4.71 -12.24 -25.15
N LYS A 146 -3.73 -13.06 -25.59
CA LYS A 146 -3.75 -14.52 -25.45
C LYS A 146 -3.78 -15.00 -23.99
N ASP A 147 -3.24 -14.20 -23.06
CA ASP A 147 -3.18 -14.56 -21.65
C ASP A 147 -4.59 -14.62 -21.04
N LEU A 148 -5.54 -13.83 -21.57
CA LEU A 148 -6.95 -13.88 -21.18
C LEU A 148 -7.71 -15.04 -21.82
N GLU A 149 -7.22 -15.60 -22.94
CA GLU A 149 -7.83 -16.80 -23.54
C GLU A 149 -7.59 -18.03 -22.67
N GLU A 150 -6.43 -18.13 -22.02
CA GLU A 150 -6.16 -19.16 -21.01
C GLU A 150 -7.18 -19.08 -19.87
N LEU A 151 -7.44 -17.87 -19.37
CA LEU A 151 -8.44 -17.63 -18.34
C LEU A 151 -9.86 -17.97 -18.81
N ALA A 152 -10.21 -17.63 -20.06
CA ALA A 152 -11.52 -17.91 -20.62
C ALA A 152 -11.80 -19.40 -20.80
N ASN A 153 -10.75 -20.19 -21.07
CA ASN A 153 -10.83 -21.64 -21.20
C ASN A 153 -10.77 -22.38 -19.86
N SER A 154 -10.62 -21.67 -18.72
CA SER A 154 -10.54 -22.29 -17.41
C SER A 154 -11.91 -22.38 -16.71
N GLU A 155 -11.95 -23.11 -15.60
CA GLU A 155 -13.16 -23.25 -14.77
C GLU A 155 -13.39 -22.02 -13.86
N ALA A 156 -12.47 -21.05 -13.86
CA ALA A 156 -12.56 -19.89 -12.99
C ALA A 156 -13.74 -18.99 -13.35
N ARG A 157 -14.58 -18.71 -12.35
CA ARG A 157 -15.73 -17.79 -12.46
C ARG A 157 -15.54 -16.51 -11.66
N ILE A 158 -14.54 -16.48 -10.79
CA ILE A 158 -14.24 -15.34 -9.92
C ILE A 158 -12.80 -14.94 -10.18
N MET A 159 -12.59 -13.67 -10.48
CA MET A 159 -11.29 -13.11 -10.85
C MET A 159 -10.95 -11.99 -9.87
N LEU A 160 -9.82 -12.14 -9.19
CA LEU A 160 -9.23 -11.08 -8.37
C LEU A 160 -8.23 -10.33 -9.25
N LEU A 161 -8.53 -9.07 -9.58
CA LEU A 161 -7.77 -8.29 -10.54
C LEU A 161 -7.00 -7.14 -9.86
N TYR A 162 -5.68 -7.13 -10.05
CA TYR A 162 -4.77 -6.06 -9.62
C TYR A 162 -4.02 -5.46 -10.82
N CYS A 163 -4.40 -4.24 -11.19
CA CYS A 163 -3.81 -3.48 -12.29
C CYS A 163 -4.08 -1.98 -12.10
N THR A 164 -3.60 -1.14 -13.03
CA THR A 164 -4.00 0.28 -13.09
C THR A 164 -5.40 0.43 -13.69
N LYS A 165 -6.08 1.55 -13.44
CA LYS A 165 -7.37 1.88 -14.08
C LYS A 165 -7.33 1.81 -15.60
N ASP A 166 -6.25 2.29 -16.23
CA ASP A 166 -6.11 2.27 -17.69
C ASP A 166 -5.94 0.84 -18.23
N GLU A 167 -5.09 0.04 -17.60
CA GLU A 167 -4.92 -1.38 -17.97
C GLU A 167 -6.22 -2.17 -17.74
N ALA A 168 -6.96 -1.86 -16.67
CA ALA A 168 -8.24 -2.49 -16.39
C ALA A 168 -9.25 -2.24 -17.53
N ARG A 169 -9.30 -1.04 -18.10
CA ARG A 169 -10.18 -0.76 -19.25
C ARG A 169 -9.87 -1.68 -20.43
N GLU A 170 -8.59 -1.85 -20.76
CA GLU A 170 -8.16 -2.74 -21.84
C GLU A 170 -8.46 -4.21 -21.53
N ILE A 171 -8.18 -4.66 -20.31
CA ILE A 171 -8.45 -6.03 -19.85
C ILE A 171 -9.94 -6.33 -19.91
N MET A 172 -10.78 -5.44 -19.38
CA MET A 172 -12.23 -5.64 -19.31
C MET A 172 -12.88 -5.58 -20.69
N HIS A 173 -12.38 -4.74 -21.61
CA HIS A 173 -12.83 -4.72 -23.00
C HIS A 173 -12.56 -6.07 -23.70
N LYS A 174 -11.36 -6.65 -23.52
CA LYS A 174 -11.03 -7.96 -24.10
C LYS A 174 -11.80 -9.10 -23.42
N ALA A 175 -11.91 -9.06 -22.09
CA ALA A 175 -12.71 -9.99 -21.31
C ALA A 175 -14.18 -10.01 -21.77
N HIS A 176 -14.72 -8.87 -22.17
CA HIS A 176 -16.07 -8.77 -22.74
C HIS A 176 -16.19 -9.55 -24.06
N SER A 177 -15.21 -9.40 -24.97
CA SER A 177 -15.15 -10.14 -26.23
C SER A 177 -15.00 -11.66 -26.03
N LEU A 178 -14.34 -12.08 -24.93
CA LEU A 178 -14.21 -13.48 -24.54
C LEU A 178 -15.39 -14.00 -23.69
N HIS A 179 -16.43 -13.19 -23.50
CA HIS A 179 -17.63 -13.52 -22.72
C HIS A 179 -17.39 -13.86 -21.25
N ILE A 180 -16.25 -13.45 -20.69
CA ILE A 180 -15.90 -13.65 -19.27
C ILE A 180 -16.26 -12.45 -18.37
N THR A 181 -17.10 -11.53 -18.87
CA THR A 181 -17.72 -10.44 -18.09
C THR A 181 -19.23 -10.61 -17.95
N GLY A 182 -19.79 -11.74 -18.37
CA GLY A 182 -21.22 -12.01 -18.32
C GLY A 182 -21.72 -12.35 -16.91
N LYS A 183 -23.03 -12.60 -16.78
CA LYS A 183 -23.73 -12.91 -15.52
C LYS A 183 -23.17 -14.08 -14.69
N ASN A 184 -22.35 -14.94 -15.29
CA ASN A 184 -21.75 -16.11 -14.64
C ASN A 184 -20.35 -15.83 -14.09
N TYR A 185 -19.88 -14.60 -14.21
CA TYR A 185 -18.53 -14.18 -13.87
C TYR A 185 -18.55 -13.00 -12.91
N VAL A 186 -17.66 -13.03 -11.92
CA VAL A 186 -17.48 -11.95 -10.94
C VAL A 186 -16.04 -11.46 -11.02
N TRP A 187 -15.88 -10.17 -11.25
CA TRP A 187 -14.59 -9.49 -11.19
C TRP A 187 -14.53 -8.67 -9.91
N ILE A 188 -13.53 -8.93 -9.08
CA ILE A 188 -13.23 -8.13 -7.88
C ILE A 188 -11.92 -7.40 -8.15
N VAL A 189 -11.90 -6.07 -7.97
CA VAL A 189 -10.72 -5.24 -8.20
C VAL A 189 -10.27 -4.48 -6.97
N THR A 190 -8.99 -4.12 -7.00
CA THR A 190 -8.31 -3.31 -5.99
C THR A 190 -8.57 -1.80 -6.16
N GLN A 191 -8.16 -1.02 -5.14
CA GLN A 191 -8.22 0.46 -5.16
C GLN A 191 -7.59 1.03 -6.43
N SER A 192 -6.53 0.41 -6.95
CA SER A 192 -5.79 0.90 -8.12
C SER A 192 -6.59 0.95 -9.42
N VAL A 193 -7.70 0.22 -9.49
CA VAL A 193 -8.63 0.24 -10.62
C VAL A 193 -9.76 1.25 -10.41
N ILE A 194 -10.30 1.30 -9.20
CA ILE A 194 -11.40 2.21 -8.83
C ILE A 194 -10.90 3.65 -8.79
N GLY A 195 -9.81 3.87 -8.06
CA GLY A 195 -9.29 5.18 -7.74
C GLY A 195 -10.26 6.00 -6.89
N SER A 196 -10.16 7.32 -7.04
CA SER A 196 -10.79 8.34 -6.18
C SER A 196 -12.08 8.90 -6.76
N ASP A 197 -12.31 8.68 -8.05
CA ASP A 197 -13.49 9.16 -8.78
C ASP A 197 -14.40 7.98 -9.12
N LEU A 198 -15.38 7.73 -8.26
CA LEU A 198 -16.36 6.64 -8.40
C LEU A 198 -17.35 6.88 -9.55
N GLU A 199 -17.62 8.14 -9.93
CA GLU A 199 -18.59 8.46 -10.98
C GLU A 199 -18.06 8.07 -12.36
N THR A 200 -16.78 8.36 -12.63
CA THR A 200 -16.14 7.98 -13.90
C THR A 200 -15.96 6.46 -14.05
N VAL A 201 -15.79 5.73 -12.94
CA VAL A 201 -15.63 4.26 -12.94
C VAL A 201 -16.88 3.57 -13.45
N ALA A 202 -18.08 4.06 -13.09
CA ALA A 202 -19.34 3.39 -13.43
C ALA A 202 -19.61 3.31 -14.95
N ALA A 203 -19.04 4.22 -15.76
CA ALA A 203 -19.20 4.23 -17.21
C ALA A 203 -18.22 3.28 -17.94
N ASP A 204 -17.04 3.06 -17.35
CA ASP A 204 -15.92 2.38 -18.01
C ASP A 204 -15.89 0.86 -17.78
N PHE A 205 -16.65 0.36 -16.81
CA PHE A 205 -16.56 -1.01 -16.32
C PHE A 205 -17.90 -1.77 -16.37
N PRO A 206 -17.88 -3.10 -16.56
CA PRO A 206 -19.10 -3.88 -16.68
C PRO A 206 -19.89 -3.94 -15.36
N ILE A 207 -21.21 -4.00 -15.51
CA ILE A 207 -22.15 -4.15 -14.39
C ILE A 207 -21.84 -5.45 -13.64
N GLY A 208 -21.85 -5.38 -12.30
CA GLY A 208 -21.60 -6.54 -11.43
C GLY A 208 -20.15 -6.71 -10.99
N MET A 209 -19.25 -5.85 -11.48
CA MET A 209 -17.88 -5.76 -10.99
C MET A 209 -17.86 -5.17 -9.56
N LEU A 210 -17.06 -5.78 -8.67
CA LEU A 210 -16.89 -5.37 -7.28
C LEU A 210 -15.56 -4.64 -7.11
N GLY A 211 -15.61 -3.43 -6.59
CA GLY A 211 -14.42 -2.63 -6.30
C GLY A 211 -14.13 -2.54 -4.82
N LEU A 212 -12.91 -2.85 -4.41
CA LEU A 212 -12.40 -2.41 -3.12
C LEU A 212 -12.08 -0.93 -3.20
N HIS A 213 -12.71 -0.15 -2.32
CA HIS A 213 -12.49 1.28 -2.21
C HIS A 213 -12.23 1.67 -0.75
N PHE A 214 -11.21 2.48 -0.52
CA PHE A 214 -11.03 3.25 0.70
C PHE A 214 -11.00 4.74 0.38
N GLU A 215 -11.53 5.55 1.29
CA GLU A 215 -11.71 6.97 1.06
C GLU A 215 -10.35 7.69 1.03
N THR A 216 -10.05 8.32 -0.12
CA THR A 216 -8.83 9.12 -0.35
C THR A 216 -9.14 10.60 -0.53
N SER A 217 -10.35 11.01 -0.15
CA SER A 217 -10.80 12.40 -0.19
C SER A 217 -9.89 13.31 0.64
N SER A 218 -9.77 14.58 0.25
CA SER A 218 -8.95 15.53 1.01
C SER A 218 -9.40 15.65 2.47
N MET A 219 -10.71 15.50 2.72
CA MET A 219 -11.25 15.52 4.08
C MET A 219 -10.80 14.30 4.88
N GLU A 220 -10.83 13.11 4.31
CA GLU A 220 -10.36 11.90 4.99
C GLU A 220 -8.85 11.97 5.26
N VAL A 221 -8.08 12.40 4.26
CA VAL A 221 -6.64 12.61 4.39
C VAL A 221 -6.30 13.58 5.53
N MET A 222 -7.08 14.65 5.73
CA MET A 222 -6.91 15.55 6.86
C MET A 222 -7.16 14.87 8.21
N LYS A 223 -8.12 13.94 8.31
CA LYS A 223 -8.32 13.13 9.53
C LYS A 223 -7.11 12.23 9.80
N GLN A 224 -6.45 11.74 8.75
CA GLN A 224 -5.26 10.91 8.88
C GLN A 224 -4.04 11.69 9.41
N ILE A 225 -3.97 13.01 9.21
CA ILE A 225 -2.99 13.87 9.91
C ILE A 225 -3.15 13.76 11.42
N GLY A 226 -4.40 13.89 11.90
CA GLY A 226 -4.71 13.81 13.33
C GLY A 226 -4.33 12.44 13.91
N ARG A 227 -4.62 11.36 13.17
CA ARG A 227 -4.23 9.99 13.55
C ARG A 227 -2.70 9.82 13.55
N ALA A 228 -2.00 10.30 12.53
CA ALA A 228 -0.55 10.24 12.47
C ALA A 228 0.11 10.98 13.66
N LEU A 229 -0.44 12.14 14.03
CA LEU A 229 0.02 12.89 15.19
C LEU A 229 -0.26 12.14 16.51
N GLU A 230 -1.43 11.53 16.65
CA GLU A 230 -1.74 10.70 17.82
C GLU A 230 -0.77 9.52 17.96
N VAL A 231 -0.50 8.80 16.86
CA VAL A 231 0.48 7.71 16.84
C VAL A 231 1.87 8.20 17.23
N PHE A 232 2.29 9.34 16.70
CA PHE A 232 3.56 9.97 17.08
C PHE A 232 3.63 10.31 18.57
N ILE A 233 2.62 10.98 19.13
CA ILE A 233 2.60 11.41 20.54
C ILE A 233 2.65 10.19 21.46
N ARG A 234 1.81 9.18 21.21
CA ARG A 234 1.83 7.96 22.02
C ARG A 234 3.16 7.21 21.89
N GLY A 235 3.73 7.15 20.69
CA GLY A 235 5.05 6.57 20.47
C GLY A 235 6.16 7.30 21.23
N ALA A 236 6.11 8.63 21.28
CA ALA A 236 7.03 9.45 22.06
C ALA A 236 6.89 9.20 23.56
N GLU A 237 5.67 9.14 24.09
CA GLU A 237 5.44 8.79 25.50
C GLU A 237 6.00 7.40 25.86
N LEU A 238 5.77 6.41 25.01
CA LEU A 238 6.30 5.05 25.19
C LEU A 238 7.83 5.04 25.14
N PHE A 239 8.42 5.77 24.19
CA PHE A 239 9.87 5.89 24.06
C PHE A 239 10.49 6.55 25.30
N PHE A 240 9.94 7.66 25.78
CA PHE A 240 10.47 8.35 26.96
C PHE A 240 10.39 7.48 28.22
N LYS A 241 9.31 6.70 28.38
CA LYS A 241 9.16 5.73 29.47
C LYS A 241 10.17 4.59 29.39
N ALA A 242 10.41 4.04 28.19
CA ALA A 242 11.30 2.91 27.98
C ALA A 242 12.79 3.28 28.06
N TYR A 243 13.16 4.49 27.61
CA TYR A 243 14.56 4.90 27.43
C TYR A 243 14.96 6.08 28.34
N ASN A 244 14.42 6.13 29.55
CA ASN A 244 14.78 7.07 30.63
C ASN A 244 14.93 8.52 30.17
N HIS A 245 13.90 9.07 29.53
CA HIS A 245 13.89 10.45 29.02
C HIS A 245 14.96 10.76 27.95
N SER A 246 15.44 9.77 27.19
CA SER A 246 16.33 9.98 26.05
C SER A 246 15.77 11.03 25.09
N LYS A 247 16.63 11.93 24.59
CA LYS A 247 16.21 13.05 23.75
C LYS A 247 15.81 12.59 22.34
N LEU A 248 14.66 13.05 21.86
CA LEU A 248 14.26 12.99 20.46
C LEU A 248 15.01 14.06 19.65
N SER A 249 16.33 13.93 19.56
CA SER A 249 17.20 14.90 18.89
C SER A 249 18.24 14.16 18.04
N PRO A 250 17.95 13.94 16.75
CA PRO A 250 18.83 13.16 15.87
C PRO A 250 20.21 13.77 15.60
N GLN A 251 20.37 15.10 15.68
CA GLN A 251 21.65 15.81 15.44
C GLN A 251 22.33 15.45 14.10
N LEU A 252 21.51 15.24 13.08
CA LEU A 252 21.95 14.90 11.73
C LEU A 252 22.36 16.15 10.95
N SER A 253 23.26 15.99 9.98
CA SER A 253 23.72 17.09 9.12
C SER A 253 24.10 16.60 7.71
N CYS A 254 23.94 17.47 6.72
CA CYS A 254 24.38 17.22 5.34
C CYS A 254 25.82 17.70 5.06
N GLU A 255 26.40 18.52 5.93
CA GLU A 255 27.70 19.19 5.68
C GLU A 255 28.90 18.42 6.31
N GLY A 256 28.70 17.16 6.70
CA GLY A 256 29.76 16.30 7.25
C GLY A 256 30.12 16.55 8.73
N HIS A 257 29.47 17.51 9.39
CA HIS A 257 29.56 17.74 10.83
C HIS A 257 28.32 17.19 11.53
N GLY A 258 28.41 15.99 12.13
CA GLY A 258 27.31 15.33 12.84
C GLY A 258 27.19 13.85 12.50
N GLU A 259 26.18 13.18 13.06
CA GLU A 259 25.88 11.78 12.73
C GLU A 259 25.24 11.67 11.34
N VAL A 260 25.59 10.62 10.59
CA VAL A 260 25.05 10.35 9.24
C VAL A 260 23.69 9.63 9.33
N ARG A 261 23.45 8.93 10.45
CA ARG A 261 22.25 8.15 10.72
C ARG A 261 21.88 8.25 12.20
N TRP A 262 20.59 8.33 12.48
CA TRP A 262 20.11 8.38 13.85
C TRP A 262 19.96 6.97 14.44
N ASP A 263 20.87 6.60 15.33
CA ASP A 263 20.90 5.26 15.94
C ASP A 263 19.65 4.94 16.77
N HIS A 264 19.08 5.93 17.47
CA HIS A 264 17.87 5.73 18.27
C HIS A 264 16.60 5.72 17.43
N GLY A 265 16.68 6.00 16.13
CA GLY A 265 15.50 6.04 15.26
C GLY A 265 14.77 4.71 15.16
N GLU A 266 15.51 3.61 15.21
CA GLU A 266 14.92 2.27 15.25
C GLU A 266 14.19 1.98 16.57
N LEU A 267 14.78 2.41 17.69
CA LEU A 267 14.17 2.26 19.01
C LEU A 267 12.90 3.11 19.11
N PHE A 268 12.95 4.34 18.56
CA PHE A 268 11.79 5.20 18.48
C PHE A 268 10.71 4.60 17.58
N TYR A 269 11.07 4.07 16.40
CA TYR A 269 10.12 3.42 15.50
C TYR A 269 9.38 2.25 16.15
N ARG A 270 10.06 1.40 16.92
CA ARG A 270 9.42 0.32 17.68
C ARG A 270 8.41 0.82 18.71
N SER A 271 8.62 2.02 19.24
CA SER A 271 7.68 2.67 20.17
C SER A 271 6.46 3.23 19.47
N VAL A 272 6.63 3.69 18.22
CA VAL A 272 5.56 4.18 17.33
C VAL A 272 4.76 3.03 16.73
N SER A 273 5.40 1.89 16.44
CA SER A 273 4.79 0.66 15.89
C SER A 273 4.96 -0.58 16.80
N PRO A 274 4.43 -0.58 18.04
CA PRO A 274 4.39 -1.76 18.88
C PRO A 274 3.64 -2.88 18.15
N LEU A 275 4.30 -4.05 18.08
CA LEU A 275 3.96 -5.27 17.32
C LEU A 275 2.59 -5.92 17.65
N GLY A 276 1.64 -5.20 18.23
CA GLY A 276 0.29 -5.69 18.51
C GLY A 276 -0.73 -4.63 18.95
N SER A 277 -0.32 -3.42 19.33
CA SER A 277 -1.24 -2.45 19.95
C SER A 277 -2.07 -1.62 18.96
N TRP A 278 -1.60 -1.43 17.71
CA TRP A 278 -2.28 -0.55 16.74
C TRP A 278 -3.19 -1.30 15.76
N ARG A 279 -3.17 -2.63 15.73
CA ARG A 279 -4.13 -3.43 14.94
C ARG A 279 -5.58 -3.08 15.27
N ALA A 280 -5.87 -2.66 16.51
CA ALA A 280 -7.21 -2.23 16.94
C ALA A 280 -7.57 -0.77 16.53
N LEU A 281 -6.58 0.08 16.22
CA LEU A 281 -6.80 1.47 15.80
C LEU A 281 -6.78 1.63 14.26
N ILE A 282 -6.14 0.70 13.56
CA ILE A 282 -6.06 0.62 12.10
C ILE A 282 -7.13 -0.35 11.54
N GLN A 283 -8.10 -0.78 12.35
CA GLN A 283 -9.30 -1.43 11.82
C GLN A 283 -10.06 -0.42 10.94
N VAL A 284 -9.87 -0.58 9.64
CA VAL A 284 -10.75 -0.05 8.59
C VAL A 284 -12.15 -0.54 8.95
N ARG A 285 -13.03 0.40 9.32
CA ARG A 285 -14.46 0.14 9.41
C ARG A 285 -15.06 0.08 8.01
#